data_AF-A0A4R2L3F3-F1
#
_entry.id   AF-A0A4R2L3F3-F1
#
_cell.length_a   1.000
_cell.length_b   1.000
_cell.length_c   1.000
_cell.angle_alpha   90.00
_cell.angle_beta   90.00
_cell.angle_gamma   90.00
#
_symmetry.space_group_name_H-M   'P 1'
#
loop_
_entity.id
_entity.type
_entity.pdbx_description
1 polymer ?
#
loop_
_entity_poly.entity_id
_entity_poly.type
_entity_poly.pdbx_seq_one_letter_code
_entity_poly.pdbx_strand_id
1 'polypeptide(L)'
;MSNVTDEFTDKEKRADFLSQHVIFVANVAEMDNLGNKAGTRNVYFWKISDAVVELREDRFGRVQKKIKAYWLPWKTLKAVSMDMGNDAQYFFTSQMTGCRFSVLTKEGAPVKVAHIAGTLSQPKRSAEEDKLVTQMGGPEQVRARSLSVSGAAEHGYSGQTADPGSAFVYGVFEDGAWHFGAQIVGANLLPTADLKGILSSAIKPAFSFGT
;
A
#
# COMPACT_ATOMS: atom_id res chain seq x y z
N MET A 1 11.31 -5.34 -20.19
CA MET A 1 11.26 -4.57 -18.92
C MET A 1 11.44 -3.11 -19.26
N SER A 2 10.51 -2.26 -18.82
CA SER A 2 10.45 -0.84 -19.20
C SER A 2 9.87 -0.01 -18.05
N ASN A 3 10.16 1.28 -18.05
CA ASN A 3 9.49 2.22 -17.15
C ASN A 3 8.10 2.54 -17.71
N VAL A 4 7.05 2.24 -16.94
CA VAL A 4 5.64 2.39 -17.32
C VAL A 4 4.92 3.43 -16.45
N THR A 5 5.68 4.35 -15.84
CA THR A 5 5.12 5.33 -14.89
C THR A 5 4.02 6.19 -15.50
N ASP A 6 4.18 6.60 -16.76
CA ASP A 6 3.21 7.45 -17.44
C ASP A 6 1.84 6.78 -17.58
N GLU A 7 1.80 5.45 -17.72
CA GLU A 7 0.57 4.67 -17.87
C GLU A 7 -0.26 4.69 -16.58
N PHE A 8 0.39 4.72 -15.40
CA PHE A 8 -0.31 4.87 -14.12
C PHE A 8 -0.70 6.33 -13.84
N THR A 9 0.13 7.30 -14.22
CA THR A 9 -0.14 8.71 -13.89
C THR A 9 -1.23 9.32 -14.76
N ASP A 10 -1.35 8.87 -16.00
CA ASP A 10 -2.40 9.27 -16.92
C ASP A 10 -3.77 8.80 -16.41
N LYS A 11 -4.64 9.74 -16.06
CA LYS A 11 -5.97 9.48 -15.49
C LYS A 11 -6.82 8.59 -16.40
N GLU A 12 -6.67 8.72 -17.72
CA GLU A 12 -7.44 7.95 -18.70
C GLU A 12 -6.94 6.51 -18.82
N LYS A 13 -5.65 6.26 -18.57
CA LYS A 13 -5.03 4.93 -18.69
C LYS A 13 -4.92 4.18 -17.37
N ARG A 14 -5.04 4.87 -16.23
CA ARG A 14 -4.81 4.28 -14.91
C ARG A 14 -5.73 3.10 -14.60
N ALA A 15 -7.00 3.19 -15.01
CA ALA A 15 -7.95 2.09 -14.79
C ALA A 15 -7.50 0.82 -15.52
N ASP A 16 -7.09 0.96 -16.78
CA ASP A 16 -6.55 -0.15 -17.59
C ASP A 16 -5.25 -0.67 -16.97
N PHE A 17 -4.33 0.22 -16.59
CA PHE A 17 -3.08 -0.14 -15.90
C PHE A 17 -3.33 -0.97 -14.65
N LEU A 18 -4.25 -0.54 -13.78
CA LEU A 18 -4.61 -1.22 -12.53
C LEU A 18 -5.35 -2.54 -12.75
N SER A 19 -6.01 -2.71 -13.90
CA SER A 19 -6.67 -3.96 -14.30
C SER A 19 -5.70 -4.98 -14.88
N GLN A 20 -4.61 -4.51 -15.51
CA GLN A 20 -3.62 -5.35 -16.19
C GLN A 20 -2.42 -5.68 -15.31
N HIS A 21 -2.05 -4.80 -14.38
CA HIS A 21 -0.81 -4.90 -13.63
C HIS A 21 -1.05 -4.85 -12.13
N VAL A 22 -0.49 -5.81 -11.39
CA VAL A 22 -0.36 -5.73 -9.94
C VAL A 22 0.87 -4.88 -9.59
N ILE A 23 0.67 -3.86 -8.77
CA ILE A 23 1.73 -3.01 -8.23
C ILE A 23 2.38 -3.73 -7.05
N PHE A 24 3.55 -4.29 -7.29
CA PHE A 24 4.36 -4.96 -6.29
C PHE A 24 5.45 -4.01 -5.78
N VAL A 25 5.70 -3.97 -4.47
CA VAL A 25 6.82 -3.22 -3.90
C VAL A 25 7.91 -4.20 -3.57
N ALA A 26 8.84 -4.44 -4.52
CA ALA A 26 9.65 -5.66 -4.49
C ALA A 26 10.73 -5.70 -3.42
N ASN A 27 11.14 -4.56 -2.89
CA ASN A 27 12.31 -4.56 -2.04
C ASN A 27 12.11 -3.70 -0.81
N VAL A 28 11.40 -4.29 0.16
CA VAL A 28 11.33 -3.76 1.53
C VAL A 28 12.75 -3.59 2.08
N ALA A 29 13.71 -4.49 1.77
CA ALA A 29 15.10 -4.36 2.22
C ALA A 29 15.85 -3.18 1.59
N GLU A 30 15.61 -2.85 0.32
CA GLU A 30 16.08 -1.60 -0.27
C GLU A 30 15.44 -0.41 0.45
N MET A 31 14.11 -0.39 0.62
CA MET A 31 13.42 0.68 1.35
C MET A 31 13.78 0.70 2.87
N ASP A 32 14.30 -0.40 3.42
CA ASP A 32 14.74 -0.59 4.81
C ASP A 32 16.14 -0.06 5.06
N ASN A 33 17.06 -0.22 4.09
CA ASN A 33 18.43 0.30 4.19
C ASN A 33 18.51 1.83 4.30
N LEU A 34 17.37 2.53 4.15
CA LEU A 34 17.21 3.97 4.35
C LEU A 34 16.40 4.32 5.62
N GLY A 35 16.24 3.36 6.54
CA GLY A 35 15.59 3.53 7.83
C GLY A 35 14.08 3.26 7.85
N ASN A 36 13.51 2.70 6.77
CA ASN A 36 12.09 2.36 6.61
C ASN A 36 11.15 3.35 7.31
N LYS A 37 11.23 4.62 6.91
CA LYS A 37 10.47 5.72 7.51
C LYS A 37 9.34 6.14 6.60
N ALA A 38 8.18 6.42 7.20
CA ALA A 38 7.08 7.05 6.50
C ALA A 38 7.50 8.44 5.96
N GLY A 39 6.95 8.84 4.82
CA GLY A 39 7.19 10.16 4.23
C GLY A 39 7.13 10.15 2.72
N THR A 40 7.52 11.26 2.08
CA THR A 40 7.52 11.34 0.61
C THR A 40 8.75 10.68 0.00
N ARG A 41 8.59 10.08 -1.19
CA ARG A 41 9.61 9.42 -1.99
C ARG A 41 9.41 9.75 -3.47
N ASN A 42 10.51 9.78 -4.22
CA ASN A 42 10.44 9.79 -5.69
C ASN A 42 10.46 8.35 -6.17
N VAL A 43 9.39 7.91 -6.81
CA VAL A 43 9.20 6.52 -7.21
C VAL A 43 8.84 6.39 -8.69
N TYR A 44 9.05 5.22 -9.25
CA TYR A 44 8.71 4.90 -10.63
C TYR A 44 8.28 3.44 -10.74
N PHE A 45 7.49 3.14 -11.78
CA PHE A 45 7.01 1.79 -12.04
C PHE A 45 7.89 1.11 -13.09
N TRP A 46 8.45 -0.04 -12.72
CA TRP A 46 9.29 -0.84 -13.60
C TRP A 46 8.59 -2.15 -13.94
N LYS A 47 8.25 -2.35 -15.22
CA LYS A 47 7.57 -3.54 -15.69
C LYS A 47 8.49 -4.75 -15.62
N ILE A 48 8.15 -5.72 -14.76
CA ILE A 48 8.88 -6.99 -14.57
C ILE A 48 8.31 -8.07 -15.47
N SER A 49 6.98 -8.15 -15.57
CA SER A 49 6.24 -9.03 -16.47
C SER A 49 5.04 -8.30 -17.06
N ASP A 50 4.25 -8.95 -17.90
CA ASP A 50 3.01 -8.36 -18.44
C ASP A 50 1.96 -8.05 -17.39
N ALA A 51 2.07 -8.60 -16.20
CA ALA A 51 1.05 -8.50 -15.19
C ALA A 51 1.56 -8.03 -13.82
N VAL A 52 2.86 -7.77 -13.69
CA VAL A 52 3.46 -7.25 -12.48
C VAL A 52 4.39 -6.09 -12.80
N VAL A 53 4.17 -5.00 -12.09
CA VAL A 53 5.00 -3.80 -12.10
C VAL A 53 5.60 -3.61 -10.72
N GLU A 54 6.89 -3.32 -10.67
CA GLU A 54 7.60 -3.05 -9.45
C GLU A 54 7.65 -1.55 -9.16
N LEU A 55 7.22 -1.14 -7.97
CA LEU A 55 7.41 0.22 -7.48
C LEU A 55 8.83 0.37 -6.92
N ARG A 56 9.65 1.18 -7.57
CA ARG A 56 11.05 1.44 -7.21
C ARG A 56 11.26 2.88 -6.81
N GLU A 57 12.25 3.14 -5.96
CA GLU A 57 12.67 4.49 -5.58
C GLU A 57 13.80 5.00 -6.48
N ASP A 58 13.68 6.23 -6.99
CA ASP A 58 14.79 6.93 -7.67
C ASP A 58 15.61 7.73 -6.67
N ARG A 59 16.61 7.08 -6.08
CA ARG A 59 17.50 7.66 -5.06
C ARG A 59 18.48 8.69 -5.59
N PHE A 60 18.90 8.50 -6.84
CA PHE A 60 20.01 9.24 -7.43
C PHE A 60 19.54 10.28 -8.44
N GLY A 61 18.23 10.47 -8.58
CA GLY A 61 17.65 11.40 -9.55
C GLY A 61 17.89 10.99 -11.00
N ARG A 62 18.24 9.72 -11.27
CA ARG A 62 18.66 9.25 -12.59
C ARG A 62 17.49 8.87 -13.49
N VAL A 63 16.33 8.65 -12.91
CA VAL A 63 15.14 8.25 -13.65
C VAL A 63 14.42 9.50 -14.15
N GLN A 64 14.22 9.59 -15.47
CA GLN A 64 13.52 10.72 -16.07
C GLN A 64 12.02 10.72 -15.75
N LYS A 65 11.37 9.56 -15.87
CA LYS A 65 9.93 9.38 -15.61
C LYS A 65 9.70 8.82 -14.21
N LYS A 66 9.29 9.68 -13.29
CA LYS A 66 9.04 9.36 -11.88
C LYS A 66 7.96 10.26 -11.29
N ILE A 67 7.36 9.81 -10.19
CA ILE A 67 6.37 10.55 -9.41
C ILE A 67 6.85 10.76 -7.98
N LYS A 68 6.33 11.81 -7.35
CA LYS A 68 6.44 11.98 -5.90
C LYS A 68 5.23 11.32 -5.23
N ALA A 69 5.48 10.41 -4.31
CA ALA A 69 4.46 9.64 -3.60
C ALA A 69 4.73 9.62 -2.10
N TYR A 70 3.67 9.55 -1.29
CA TYR A 70 3.75 9.15 0.11
C TYR A 70 4.01 7.64 0.20
N TRP A 71 4.96 7.28 1.05
CA TRP A 71 5.33 5.91 1.37
C TRP A 71 5.04 5.63 2.85
N LEU A 72 4.29 4.56 3.11
CA LEU A 72 4.03 4.07 4.45
C LEU A 72 4.62 2.66 4.64
N PRO A 73 5.62 2.51 5.51
CA PRO A 73 6.27 1.22 5.69
C PRO A 73 5.51 0.32 6.66
N TRP A 74 5.71 -0.99 6.52
CA TRP A 74 5.34 -1.97 7.53
C TRP A 74 6.40 -2.09 8.64
N LYS A 75 5.98 -2.36 9.87
CA LYS A 75 6.87 -2.68 10.99
C LYS A 75 6.30 -3.82 11.84
N THR A 76 7.11 -4.84 12.09
CA THR A 76 6.78 -5.96 12.98
C THR A 76 6.26 -5.47 14.33
N LEU A 77 5.14 -6.04 14.78
CA LEU A 77 4.50 -5.76 16.06
C LEU A 77 4.15 -4.28 16.30
N LYS A 78 3.94 -3.48 15.25
CA LYS A 78 3.61 -2.06 15.37
C LYS A 78 2.51 -1.63 14.40
N ALA A 79 1.86 -0.52 14.74
CA ALA A 79 1.18 0.32 13.78
C ALA A 79 2.13 1.43 13.31
N VAL A 80 2.16 1.69 12.02
CA VAL A 80 2.83 2.86 11.44
C VAL A 80 1.76 3.72 10.80
N SER A 81 1.77 5.01 11.08
CA SER A 81 0.81 5.95 10.50
C SER A 81 1.50 7.19 9.96
N MET A 82 0.80 7.91 9.10
CA MET A 82 1.24 9.22 8.61
C MET A 82 0.04 10.10 8.26
N ASP A 83 0.26 11.41 8.34
CA ASP A 83 -0.67 12.40 7.83
C ASP A 83 -0.37 12.68 6.35
N MET A 84 -1.43 12.69 5.55
CA MET A 84 -1.40 12.96 4.12
C MET A 84 -1.50 14.47 3.92
N GLY A 85 -0.36 15.10 3.65
CA GLY A 85 -0.28 16.52 3.31
C GLY A 85 -0.48 16.78 1.81
N ASN A 86 0.11 17.89 1.34
CA ASN A 86 0.02 18.36 -0.05
C ASN A 86 1.33 18.16 -0.84
N ASP A 87 2.27 17.37 -0.30
CA ASP A 87 3.61 17.23 -0.88
C ASP A 87 3.68 16.24 -2.04
N ALA A 88 2.67 15.39 -2.18
CA ALA A 88 2.59 14.31 -3.16
C ALA A 88 1.13 13.97 -3.48
N GLN A 89 0.87 13.47 -4.69
CA GLN A 89 -0.48 13.11 -5.15
C GLN A 89 -0.74 11.61 -5.15
N TYR A 90 0.26 10.80 -4.78
CA TYR A 90 0.16 9.35 -4.79
C TYR A 90 0.53 8.79 -3.42
N PHE A 91 0.01 7.62 -3.09
CA PHE A 91 0.28 6.90 -1.86
C PHE A 91 0.54 5.42 -2.15
N PHE A 92 1.52 4.84 -1.48
CA PHE A 92 1.78 3.41 -1.47
C PHE A 92 2.21 2.95 -0.08
N THR A 93 1.95 1.68 0.22
CA THR A 93 2.41 1.03 1.44
C THR A 93 3.05 -0.32 1.12
N SER A 94 3.80 -0.86 2.07
CA SER A 94 4.28 -2.24 2.00
C SER A 94 3.12 -3.24 1.81
N GLN A 95 3.43 -4.39 1.21
CA GLN A 95 2.49 -5.50 1.01
C GLN A 95 1.74 -5.84 2.30
N MET A 96 0.45 -6.08 2.15
CA MET A 96 -0.44 -6.42 3.25
C MET A 96 -0.84 -7.88 3.22
N THR A 97 -0.18 -8.69 4.04
CA THR A 97 -0.58 -10.08 4.31
C THR A 97 -0.87 -10.17 5.80
N GLY A 98 -2.10 -10.56 6.18
CA GLY A 98 -2.50 -10.60 7.60
C GLY A 98 -2.66 -9.22 8.26
N CYS A 99 -2.38 -8.13 7.55
CA CYS A 99 -2.31 -6.77 8.09
C CYS A 99 -3.66 -6.04 7.97
N ARG A 100 -3.79 -4.92 8.70
CA ARG A 100 -4.91 -3.98 8.57
C ARG A 100 -4.39 -2.64 8.07
N PHE A 101 -5.11 -2.05 7.12
CA PHE A 101 -4.89 -0.68 6.65
C PHE A 101 -6.10 0.14 7.03
N SER A 102 -5.87 1.32 7.62
CA SER A 102 -6.93 2.21 8.06
C SER A 102 -6.74 3.59 7.47
N VAL A 103 -7.83 4.18 6.98
CA VAL A 103 -7.93 5.58 6.57
C VAL A 103 -8.82 6.28 7.57
N LEU A 104 -8.29 7.32 8.21
CA LEU A 104 -8.96 8.12 9.22
C LEU A 104 -9.14 9.54 8.67
N THR A 105 -10.36 10.04 8.74
CA THR A 105 -10.75 11.36 8.25
C THR A 105 -11.45 12.14 9.35
N LYS A 106 -11.16 13.45 9.42
CA LYS A 106 -11.82 14.41 10.30
C LYS A 106 -11.96 15.72 9.55
N GLU A 107 -13.08 16.38 9.72
CA GLU A 107 -13.34 17.68 9.10
C GLU A 107 -12.27 18.71 9.47
N GLY A 108 -11.72 19.39 8.46
CA GLY A 108 -10.67 20.40 8.63
C GLY A 108 -9.28 19.86 9.01
N ALA A 109 -9.09 18.53 9.05
CA ALA A 109 -7.80 17.91 9.36
C ALA A 109 -7.26 17.12 8.15
N PRO A 110 -5.92 16.98 8.03
CA PRO A 110 -5.33 16.07 7.05
C PRO A 110 -5.85 14.63 7.22
N VAL A 111 -5.98 13.92 6.10
CA VAL A 111 -6.28 12.49 6.10
C VAL A 111 -5.12 11.76 6.76
N LYS A 112 -5.40 10.86 7.71
CA LYS A 112 -4.38 10.00 8.32
C LYS A 112 -4.55 8.59 7.82
N VAL A 113 -3.44 7.95 7.45
CA VAL A 113 -3.41 6.55 7.02
C VAL A 113 -2.54 5.74 7.96
N ALA A 114 -2.88 4.46 8.15
CA ALA A 114 -2.16 3.56 9.04
C ALA A 114 -2.02 2.15 8.46
N HIS A 115 -0.84 1.56 8.64
CA HIS A 115 -0.53 0.16 8.38
C HIS A 115 -0.29 -0.52 9.74
N ILE A 116 -1.22 -1.37 10.13
CA ILE A 116 -1.22 -2.10 11.39
C ILE A 116 -0.80 -3.54 11.13
N ALA A 117 0.33 -3.94 11.72
CA ALA A 117 0.92 -5.24 11.46
C ALA A 117 0.01 -6.42 11.87
N GLY A 118 -0.06 -7.43 11.00
CA GLY A 118 -0.75 -8.70 11.28
C GLY A 118 -0.18 -9.51 12.43
N THR A 119 1.09 -9.27 12.78
CA THR A 119 1.77 -9.88 13.92
C THR A 119 1.23 -9.40 15.27
N LEU A 120 0.46 -8.30 15.30
CA LEU A 120 -0.26 -7.90 16.51
C LEU A 120 -1.49 -8.79 16.71
N SER A 121 -1.72 -9.22 17.94
CA SER A 121 -2.97 -9.89 18.31
C SER A 121 -4.17 -8.98 18.01
N GLN A 122 -5.33 -9.56 17.73
CA GLN A 122 -6.54 -8.79 17.39
C GLN A 122 -6.87 -7.68 18.41
N PRO A 123 -6.82 -7.92 19.75
CA PRO A 123 -7.04 -6.85 20.72
C PRO A 123 -6.03 -5.71 20.62
N LYS A 124 -4.76 -6.03 20.36
CA LYS A 124 -3.71 -5.00 20.18
C LYS A 124 -3.91 -4.21 18.90
N ARG A 125 -4.37 -4.85 17.80
CA ARG A 125 -4.68 -4.15 16.54
C ARG A 125 -5.80 -3.14 16.74
N SER A 126 -6.90 -3.53 17.39
CA SER A 126 -7.99 -2.60 17.72
C SER A 126 -7.49 -1.46 18.61
N ALA A 127 -6.70 -1.76 19.65
CA ALA A 127 -6.16 -0.72 20.53
C ALA A 127 -5.23 0.28 19.80
N GLU A 128 -4.44 -0.15 18.81
CA GLU A 128 -3.64 0.77 17.99
C GLU A 128 -4.53 1.66 17.11
N GLU A 129 -5.61 1.12 16.54
CA GLU A 129 -6.58 1.91 15.77
C GLU A 129 -7.32 2.93 16.65
N ASP A 130 -7.77 2.53 17.85
CA ASP A 130 -8.44 3.40 18.81
C ASP A 130 -7.53 4.54 19.29
N LYS A 131 -6.23 4.28 19.48
CA LYS A 131 -5.24 5.32 19.76
C LYS A 131 -5.18 6.35 18.64
N LEU A 132 -5.17 5.91 17.38
CA LEU A 132 -5.13 6.80 16.23
C LEU A 132 -6.40 7.66 16.12
N VAL A 133 -7.57 7.06 16.34
CA VAL A 133 -8.86 7.76 16.41
C VAL A 133 -8.85 8.81 17.53
N THR A 134 -8.37 8.44 18.72
CA THR A 134 -8.27 9.35 19.87
C THR A 134 -7.32 10.52 19.58
N GLN A 135 -6.16 10.26 18.98
CA GLN A 135 -5.20 11.29 18.57
C GLN A 135 -5.78 12.30 17.57
N MET A 136 -6.76 11.89 16.76
CA MET A 136 -7.46 12.78 15.84
C MET A 136 -8.66 13.51 16.46
N GLY A 137 -9.01 13.24 17.72
CA GLY A 137 -10.10 13.92 18.43
C GLY A 137 -11.25 13.02 18.87
N GLY A 138 -11.12 11.70 18.73
CA GLY A 138 -12.07 10.71 19.24
C GLY A 138 -13.12 10.26 18.22
N PRO A 139 -13.86 9.18 18.55
CA PRO A 139 -14.77 8.49 17.62
C PRO A 139 -15.94 9.35 17.15
N GLU A 140 -16.35 10.36 17.94
CA GLU A 140 -17.43 11.29 17.58
C GLU A 140 -17.05 12.22 16.40
N GLN A 141 -15.76 12.46 16.17
CA GLN A 141 -15.26 13.41 15.18
C GLN A 141 -14.54 12.75 14.00
N VAL A 142 -14.19 11.47 14.14
CA VAL A 142 -13.28 10.77 13.23
C VAL A 142 -14.02 9.62 12.57
N ARG A 143 -14.04 9.63 11.24
CA ARG A 143 -14.52 8.50 10.45
C ARG A 143 -13.34 7.63 10.07
N ALA A 144 -13.34 6.38 10.54
CA ALA A 144 -12.34 5.37 10.19
C ALA A 144 -12.93 4.37 9.19
N ARG A 145 -12.17 4.05 8.15
CA ARG A 145 -12.46 2.97 7.21
C ARG A 145 -11.25 2.06 7.13
N SER A 146 -11.43 0.75 7.21
CA SER A 146 -10.32 -0.19 7.23
C SER A 146 -10.48 -1.36 6.28
N LEU A 147 -9.35 -1.78 5.72
CA LEU A 147 -9.18 -3.00 4.95
C LEU A 147 -8.38 -3.97 5.81
N SER A 148 -8.93 -5.14 6.09
CA SER A 148 -8.21 -6.24 6.74
C SER A 148 -8.02 -7.38 5.76
N VAL A 149 -6.78 -7.81 5.56
CA VAL A 149 -6.46 -8.97 4.72
C VAL A 149 -6.18 -10.13 5.65
N SER A 150 -7.00 -11.17 5.63
CA SER A 150 -6.76 -12.39 6.40
C SER A 150 -5.67 -13.22 5.74
N GLY A 151 -4.56 -13.45 6.46
CA GLY A 151 -3.61 -14.52 6.16
C GLY A 151 -3.72 -15.59 7.25
N ALA A 152 -3.63 -16.86 6.87
CA ALA A 152 -3.58 -17.97 7.81
C ALA A 152 -2.37 -17.84 8.77
N ALA A 153 -2.46 -18.55 9.90
CA ALA A 153 -1.63 -18.45 11.09
C ALA A 153 -0.10 -18.26 10.87
N GLU A 154 0.50 -17.48 11.80
CA GLU A 154 1.93 -17.40 12.12
C GLU A 154 2.90 -16.95 11.01
N HIS A 155 3.15 -15.64 10.93
CA HIS A 155 4.22 -15.04 10.13
C HIS A 155 5.63 -15.40 10.65
N GLY A 156 6.17 -16.53 10.18
CA GLY A 156 7.60 -16.64 9.91
C GLY A 156 7.85 -16.20 8.48
N TYR A 157 8.82 -15.33 8.21
CA TYR A 157 9.24 -14.95 6.85
C TYR A 157 9.93 -16.12 6.09
N SER A 158 9.67 -17.36 6.50
CA SER A 158 10.25 -18.61 6.00
C SER A 158 9.13 -19.59 5.65
N GLY A 159 8.63 -19.53 4.41
CA GLY A 159 7.82 -20.57 3.77
C GLY A 159 6.48 -20.90 4.42
N GLN A 160 5.37 -20.47 3.80
CA GLN A 160 4.01 -20.90 4.16
C GLN A 160 3.33 -21.61 2.98
N THR A 161 2.58 -22.68 3.31
CA THR A 161 2.00 -23.70 2.42
C THR A 161 0.46 -23.76 2.45
N ALA A 162 -0.24 -22.64 2.65
CA ALA A 162 -1.69 -22.55 2.42
C ALA A 162 -2.08 -21.09 2.09
N ASP A 163 -2.42 -20.83 0.82
CA ASP A 163 -2.54 -19.51 0.17
C ASP A 163 -3.15 -18.38 1.02
N PRO A 164 -2.31 -17.52 1.65
CA PRO A 164 -2.79 -16.30 2.24
C PRO A 164 -2.83 -15.23 1.14
N GLY A 165 -4.02 -14.66 0.91
CA GLY A 165 -4.17 -13.53 0.01
C GLY A 165 -3.32 -12.34 0.48
N SER A 166 -2.77 -11.59 -0.47
CA SER A 166 -2.06 -10.33 -0.22
C SER A 166 -2.85 -9.16 -0.80
N ALA A 167 -2.79 -8.00 -0.15
CA ALA A 167 -3.23 -6.76 -0.77
C ALA A 167 -2.07 -5.80 -1.02
N PHE A 168 -2.13 -5.13 -2.16
CA PHE A 168 -1.29 -3.99 -2.51
C PHE A 168 -2.14 -2.74 -2.52
N VAL A 169 -1.97 -1.90 -1.49
CA VAL A 169 -2.76 -0.68 -1.32
C VAL A 169 -2.05 0.50 -1.98
N TYR A 170 -2.83 1.27 -2.73
CA TYR A 170 -2.42 2.53 -3.34
C TYR A 170 -3.44 3.62 -3.01
N GLY A 171 -3.03 4.88 -3.16
CA GLY A 171 -3.94 6.02 -3.09
C GLY A 171 -3.56 7.09 -4.10
N VAL A 172 -4.56 7.88 -4.51
CA VAL A 172 -4.42 8.98 -5.46
C VAL A 172 -5.19 10.19 -4.93
N PHE A 173 -4.58 11.38 -4.96
CA PHE A 173 -5.24 12.63 -4.64
C PHE A 173 -5.76 13.28 -5.93
N GLU A 174 -7.08 13.26 -6.09
CA GLU A 174 -7.76 13.78 -7.28
C GLU A 174 -9.04 14.50 -6.89
N ASP A 175 -9.36 15.55 -7.66
CA ASP A 175 -10.58 16.33 -7.51
C ASP A 175 -10.77 16.86 -6.06
N GLY A 176 -9.64 17.19 -5.40
CA GLY A 176 -9.58 17.74 -4.05
C GLY A 176 -9.68 16.72 -2.91
N ALA A 177 -9.72 15.42 -3.21
CA ALA A 177 -9.90 14.36 -2.22
C ALA A 177 -8.91 13.20 -2.41
N TRP A 178 -8.62 12.47 -1.33
CA TRP A 178 -7.85 11.24 -1.41
C TRP A 178 -8.78 10.07 -1.75
N HIS A 179 -8.36 9.25 -2.70
CA HIS A 179 -9.02 8.00 -3.08
C HIS A 179 -8.06 6.84 -2.84
N PHE A 180 -8.48 5.86 -2.06
CA PHE A 180 -7.66 4.68 -1.76
C PHE A 180 -8.23 3.42 -2.39
N GLY A 181 -7.35 2.60 -2.94
CA GLY A 181 -7.67 1.32 -3.56
C GLY A 181 -6.72 0.22 -3.16
N ALA A 182 -7.13 -1.02 -3.39
CA ALA A 182 -6.33 -2.20 -3.10
C ALA A 182 -6.46 -3.25 -4.20
N GLN A 183 -5.32 -3.81 -4.61
CA GLN A 183 -5.26 -4.98 -5.49
C GLN A 183 -5.06 -6.22 -4.62
N ILE A 184 -6.07 -7.08 -4.53
CA ILE A 184 -6.03 -8.30 -3.71
C ILE A 184 -5.69 -9.49 -4.61
N VAL A 185 -4.55 -10.13 -4.36
CA VAL A 185 -4.07 -11.30 -5.08
C VAL A 185 -4.15 -12.56 -4.21
N GLY A 186 -4.38 -13.72 -4.84
CA GLY A 186 -4.51 -15.00 -4.13
C GLY A 186 -3.19 -15.59 -3.61
N ALA A 187 -2.04 -15.00 -3.96
CA ALA A 187 -0.73 -15.49 -3.54
C ALA A 187 0.16 -14.34 -3.04
N ASN A 188 1.06 -14.64 -2.11
CA ASN A 188 2.14 -13.72 -1.75
C ASN A 188 3.08 -13.57 -2.95
N LEU A 189 3.32 -12.32 -3.40
CA LEU A 189 4.36 -12.05 -4.38
C LEU A 189 5.71 -11.98 -3.65
N LEU A 190 6.61 -12.91 -3.95
CA LEU A 190 7.99 -12.85 -3.48
C LEU A 190 8.88 -12.16 -4.53
N PRO A 191 9.94 -11.44 -4.12
CA PRO A 191 10.82 -10.70 -5.04
C PRO A 191 11.53 -11.56 -6.11
N THR A 192 11.53 -12.89 -5.94
CA THR A 192 12.30 -13.83 -6.76
C THR A 192 11.45 -14.88 -7.49
N ALA A 193 10.12 -14.88 -7.33
CA ALA A 193 9.29 -15.96 -7.88
C ALA A 193 8.93 -15.74 -9.36
N ASP A 194 8.88 -16.82 -10.15
CA ASP A 194 8.36 -16.83 -11.52
C ASP A 194 6.85 -16.53 -11.48
N LEU A 195 6.49 -15.31 -11.90
CA LEU A 195 5.15 -14.72 -11.74
C LEU A 195 4.11 -15.28 -12.73
N LYS A 196 4.48 -16.25 -13.58
CA LYS A 196 3.65 -16.73 -14.70
C LYS A 196 2.36 -17.47 -14.30
N GLY A 197 2.20 -17.87 -13.04
CA GLY A 197 1.04 -18.65 -12.56
C GLY A 197 0.01 -17.92 -11.70
N ILE A 198 0.24 -16.65 -11.32
CA ILE A 198 -0.47 -16.03 -10.19
C ILE A 198 -1.78 -15.31 -10.59
N LEU A 199 -2.02 -15.10 -11.88
CA LEU A 199 -2.89 -14.00 -12.33
C LEU A 199 -4.23 -14.41 -12.96
N SER A 200 -4.60 -15.69 -12.97
CA SER A 200 -5.86 -16.11 -13.59
C SER A 200 -7.12 -15.85 -12.74
N SER A 201 -7.00 -15.41 -11.47
CA SER A 201 -8.16 -15.38 -10.56
C SER A 201 -8.32 -14.15 -9.63
N ALA A 202 -7.44 -13.15 -9.62
CA ALA A 202 -7.41 -12.22 -8.49
C ALA A 202 -6.92 -10.78 -8.77
N ILE A 203 -7.54 -10.06 -9.71
CA ILE A 203 -7.51 -8.58 -9.66
C ILE A 203 -8.95 -8.12 -9.54
N LYS A 204 -9.45 -8.09 -8.31
CA LYS A 204 -10.67 -7.35 -8.00
C LYS A 204 -10.24 -6.00 -7.41
N PRO A 205 -10.61 -4.85 -8.00
CA PRO A 205 -10.57 -3.60 -7.27
C PRO A 205 -11.53 -3.76 -6.08
N ALA A 206 -10.97 -4.08 -4.91
CA ALA A 206 -11.79 -4.55 -3.80
C ALA A 206 -12.50 -3.40 -3.08
N PHE A 207 -11.95 -2.19 -3.15
CA PHE A 207 -12.38 -1.07 -2.35
C PHE A 207 -12.00 0.25 -3.04
N SER A 208 -12.93 1.20 -3.13
CA SER A 208 -12.64 2.62 -3.36
C SER A 208 -13.23 3.40 -2.19
N PHE A 209 -12.37 4.11 -1.47
CA PHE A 209 -12.80 5.04 -0.42
C PHE A 209 -12.61 6.46 -0.93
N GLY A 210 -13.70 7.14 -1.29
CA GLY A 210 -13.68 8.60 -1.32
C GLY A 210 -13.70 9.13 0.11
N THR A 211 -12.72 9.97 0.47
CA THR A 211 -12.71 10.69 1.75
C THR A 211 -13.82 11.70 1.83
#